data_AF-A0A931NTP8-F1
#
_entry.id   AF-A0A931NTP8-F1
#
_cell.length_a   1.000
_cell.length_b   1.000
_cell.length_c   1.000
_cell.angle_alpha   90.00
_cell.angle_beta   90.00
_cell.angle_gamma   90.00
#
_symmetry.space_group_name_H-M   'P 1'
#
loop_
_entity.id
_entity.type
_entity.pdbx_description
1 polymer ?
#
loop_
_entity_poly.entity_id
_entity_poly.type
_entity_poly.pdbx_seq_one_letter_code
_entity_poly.pdbx_strand_id
1 'polypeptide(L)'
;MFVWGDNPWTPWASAWFDLCRRLGEHFAPCTTRRWRAWRVNMLLIASLILALGDLWMTLAFASNMGMLEANPIARLVMGMGSTAGIIAWKLATTLLGLGILYHLRHTRHAEIGAWVVFGVLTALSIHWLNYTELVTTLGSEYQRTLAMSDDPRYVMLGPQ
;
A
#
# COMPACT_ATOMS: atom_id res chain seq x y z
N MET A 1 19.83 6.48 -20.34
CA MET A 1 19.94 7.52 -19.30
C MET A 1 18.52 7.98 -18.98
N PHE A 2 17.87 7.34 -18.01
CA PHE A 2 16.51 7.69 -17.61
C PHE A 2 16.58 8.94 -16.72
N VAL A 3 16.23 10.09 -17.28
CA VAL A 3 16.04 11.33 -16.53
C VAL A 3 14.69 11.21 -15.83
N TRP A 4 14.73 10.89 -14.53
CA TRP A 4 13.60 11.07 -13.64
C TRP A 4 13.32 12.57 -13.56
N GLY A 5 12.27 13.03 -14.25
CA GLY A 5 11.70 14.35 -13.98
C GLY A 5 11.20 14.41 -12.54
N ASP A 6 11.39 15.57 -11.92
CA ASP A 6 11.10 15.94 -10.53
C ASP A 6 9.92 15.18 -9.95
N ASN A 7 10.19 14.01 -9.36
CA ASN A 7 9.17 13.33 -8.62
C ASN A 7 8.97 14.13 -7.33
N PRO A 8 7.72 14.44 -6.95
CA PRO A 8 7.43 15.12 -5.69
C PRO A 8 7.75 14.23 -4.47
N TRP A 9 8.38 13.07 -4.69
CA TRP A 9 8.58 12.02 -3.71
C TRP A 9 9.99 11.82 -3.15
N THR A 10 10.99 12.39 -3.80
CA THR A 10 12.39 12.33 -3.35
C THR A 10 12.64 13.05 -2.01
N PRO A 11 11.96 14.16 -1.67
CA PRO A 11 12.25 14.87 -0.41
C PRO A 11 11.67 14.15 0.82
N TRP A 12 10.47 13.58 0.73
CA TRP A 12 9.85 12.92 1.88
C TRP A 12 10.33 11.47 2.04
N ALA A 13 10.66 10.75 0.97
CA ALA A 13 11.16 9.38 1.09
C ALA A 13 12.51 9.34 1.81
N SER A 14 13.40 10.30 1.49
CA SER A 14 14.68 10.46 2.19
C SER A 14 14.49 10.96 3.63
N ALA A 15 13.63 11.96 3.86
CA ALA A 15 13.28 12.43 5.21
C ALA A 15 12.63 11.31 6.06
N TRP A 16 11.87 10.41 5.44
CA TRP A 16 11.26 9.25 6.07
C TRP A 16 12.30 8.20 6.47
N PHE A 17 13.22 7.84 5.58
CA PHE A 17 14.32 6.92 5.92
C PHE A 17 15.19 7.45 7.07
N ASP A 18 15.45 8.76 7.10
CA ASP A 18 16.19 9.40 8.18
C ASP A 18 15.40 9.49 9.48
N LEU A 19 14.09 9.74 9.42
CA LEU A 19 13.20 9.69 10.57
C LEU A 19 13.13 8.27 11.18
N CYS A 20 13.00 7.23 10.34
CA CYS A 20 13.00 5.84 10.79
C CYS A 20 14.33 5.46 11.45
N ARG A 21 15.47 5.93 10.92
CA ARG A 21 16.79 5.69 11.53
C ARG A 21 16.89 6.34 12.91
N ARG A 22 16.47 7.61 13.03
CA ARG A 22 16.53 8.38 14.28
C ARG A 22 15.57 7.87 15.35
N LEU A 23 14.37 7.44 14.97
CA LEU A 23 13.40 6.88 15.90
C LEU A 23 13.84 5.53 16.48
N GLY A 24 14.58 4.72 15.72
CA GLY A 24 15.14 3.45 16.21
C GLY A 24 16.13 3.60 17.36
N GLU A 25 16.79 4.76 17.47
CA GLU A 25 17.83 5.02 18.47
C GLU A 25 17.27 5.51 19.82
N HIS A 26 16.01 5.96 19.89
CA HIS A 26 15.44 6.60 21.10
C HIS A 26 14.51 5.71 21.94
N PHE A 27 14.05 4.56 21.43
CA PHE A 27 13.10 3.70 22.15
C PHE A 27 13.76 2.57 22.96
N ALA A 28 14.65 2.92 23.89
CA ALA A 28 15.10 2.00 24.93
C ALA A 28 14.53 2.39 26.30
N PRO A 29 13.42 1.77 26.73
CA PRO A 29 13.29 1.38 28.13
C PRO A 29 12.98 -0.10 28.32
N CYS A 30 13.28 -0.60 29.53
CA CYS A 30 13.11 -1.96 30.03
C CYS A 30 11.65 -2.43 30.09
N THR A 31 10.98 -2.51 28.94
CA THR A 31 9.60 -3.02 28.83
C THR A 31 9.63 -4.54 28.78
N THR A 32 8.78 -5.17 29.60
CA THR A 32 8.70 -6.64 29.68
C THR A 32 8.35 -7.24 28.32
N ARG A 33 8.89 -8.42 28.02
CA ARG A 33 8.73 -9.14 26.73
C ARG A 33 7.26 -9.27 26.29
N ARG A 34 6.33 -9.26 27.25
CA ARG A 34 4.88 -9.37 27.06
C ARG A 34 4.24 -8.05 26.56
N TRP A 35 4.66 -6.90 27.10
CA TRP A 35 4.16 -5.59 26.66
C TRP A 35 4.61 -5.25 25.24
N ARG A 36 5.85 -5.59 24.86
CA ARG A 36 6.32 -5.42 23.47
C ARG A 36 5.48 -6.22 22.49
N ALA A 37 5.26 -7.51 22.77
CA ALA A 37 4.46 -8.37 21.91
C ALA A 37 3.02 -7.84 21.75
N TRP A 38 2.46 -7.23 22.80
CA TRP A 38 1.13 -6.62 22.73
C TRP A 38 1.10 -5.38 21.81
N ARG A 39 2.09 -4.48 21.89
CA ARG A 39 2.22 -3.34 20.98
C ARG A 39 2.36 -3.77 19.52
N VAL A 40 3.23 -4.75 19.27
CA VAL A 40 3.43 -5.30 17.92
C VAL A 40 2.12 -5.89 17.40
N ASN A 41 1.40 -6.67 18.23
CA ASN A 41 0.11 -7.24 17.81
C ASN A 41 -0.93 -6.16 17.48
N MET A 42 -1.01 -5.06 18.24
CA MET A 42 -1.91 -3.95 17.91
C MET A 42 -1.53 -3.28 16.59
N LEU A 43 -0.24 -3.08 16.34
CA LEU A 43 0.24 -2.54 15.05
C LEU A 43 -0.04 -3.49 13.88
N LEU A 44 0.07 -4.80 14.08
CA LEU A 44 -0.25 -5.80 13.06
C LEU A 44 -1.75 -5.82 12.74
N ILE A 45 -2.61 -5.74 13.77
CA ILE A 45 -4.07 -5.66 13.57
C ILE A 45 -4.43 -4.35 12.85
N ALA A 46 -3.87 -3.23 13.27
CA ALA A 46 -4.10 -1.94 12.60
C ALA A 46 -3.62 -1.96 11.14
N SER A 47 -2.45 -2.55 10.88
CA SER A 47 -1.91 -2.74 9.53
C SER A 47 -2.81 -3.64 8.68
N LEU A 48 -3.36 -4.71 9.26
CA LEU A 48 -4.29 -5.58 8.56
C LEU A 48 -5.56 -4.83 8.15
N ILE A 49 -6.13 -4.00 9.04
CA ILE A 49 -7.30 -3.18 8.75
C ILE A 49 -6.99 -2.19 7.62
N LEU A 50 -5.84 -1.51 7.67
CA LEU A 50 -5.41 -0.59 6.61
C LEU A 50 -5.23 -1.31 5.25
N ALA A 51 -4.64 -2.50 5.25
CA ALA A 51 -4.45 -3.30 4.05
C ALA A 51 -5.78 -3.78 3.44
N LEU A 52 -6.78 -4.11 4.27
CA LEU A 52 -8.13 -4.42 3.81
C LEU A 52 -8.83 -3.20 3.20
N GLY A 53 -8.64 -2.02 3.79
CA GLY A 53 -9.12 -0.75 3.24
C GLY A 53 -8.50 -0.43 1.87
N ASP A 54 -7.18 -0.60 1.73
CA ASP A 54 -6.48 -0.45 0.46
C ASP A 54 -6.99 -1.43 -0.61
N LEU A 55 -7.24 -2.69 -0.22
CA LEU A 55 -7.82 -3.69 -1.11
C LEU A 55 -9.23 -3.29 -1.57
N TRP A 56 -10.07 -2.83 -0.65
CA TRP A 56 -11.42 -2.35 -0.97
C TRP A 56 -11.41 -1.21 -1.98
N MET A 57 -10.58 -0.20 -1.73
CA MET A 57 -10.39 0.96 -2.63
C MET A 57 -9.91 0.53 -4.01
N THR A 58 -8.92 -0.37 -4.06
CA THR A 58 -8.40 -0.93 -5.32
C THR A 58 -9.48 -1.61 -6.13
N LEU A 59 -10.32 -2.44 -5.48
CA LEU A 59 -11.42 -3.14 -6.14
C LEU A 59 -12.50 -2.18 -6.65
N ALA A 60 -12.85 -1.19 -5.84
CA ALA A 60 -13.84 -0.18 -6.21
C ALA A 60 -13.38 0.62 -7.44
N PHE A 61 -12.12 1.04 -7.49
CA PHE A 61 -11.57 1.76 -8.65
C PHE A 61 -11.41 0.86 -9.88
N ALA A 62 -10.86 -0.35 -9.72
CA ALA A 62 -10.64 -1.27 -10.84
C ALA A 62 -11.95 -1.75 -11.50
N SER A 63 -13.05 -1.84 -10.74
CA SER A 63 -14.36 -2.28 -11.25
C SER A 63 -15.21 -1.16 -11.83
N ASN A 64 -15.10 0.09 -11.31
CA ASN A 64 -15.97 1.20 -11.73
C ASN A 64 -15.32 2.18 -12.70
N MET A 65 -14.01 2.45 -12.55
CA MET A 65 -13.34 3.55 -13.26
C MET A 65 -12.19 3.11 -14.16
N GLY A 66 -11.69 1.88 -13.97
CA GLY A 66 -10.44 1.42 -14.57
C GLY A 66 -9.23 2.07 -13.90
N MET A 67 -8.10 1.36 -13.86
CA MET A 67 -6.91 1.82 -13.17
C MET A 67 -5.66 1.69 -14.04
N LEU A 68 -4.76 2.67 -13.91
CA LEU A 68 -3.46 2.67 -14.56
C LEU A 68 -2.48 1.86 -13.72
N GLU A 69 -2.26 0.61 -14.12
CA GLU A 69 -1.51 -0.32 -13.30
C GLU A 69 -0.02 -0.29 -13.63
N ALA A 70 0.75 0.37 -12.77
CA ALA A 70 2.20 0.46 -12.89
C ALA A 70 2.89 -0.90 -12.65
N ASN A 71 2.27 -1.78 -11.84
CA ASN A 71 2.84 -3.08 -11.50
C ASN A 71 2.61 -4.11 -12.63
N PRO A 72 3.67 -4.58 -13.32
CA PRO A 72 3.53 -5.52 -14.43
C PRO A 72 2.97 -6.88 -13.99
N ILE A 73 3.22 -7.31 -12.75
CA ILE A 73 2.68 -8.55 -12.20
C ILE A 73 1.18 -8.42 -11.95
N ALA A 74 0.76 -7.28 -11.38
CA ALA A 74 -0.66 -7.01 -11.15
C ALA A 74 -1.42 -6.97 -12.49
N ARG A 75 -0.83 -6.36 -13.52
CA ARG A 75 -1.40 -6.36 -14.88
C ARG A 75 -1.56 -7.75 -15.47
N LEU A 76 -0.58 -8.65 -15.27
CA LEU A 76 -0.71 -10.05 -15.72
C LEU A 76 -1.85 -10.78 -15.01
N VAL A 77 -2.04 -10.54 -13.71
CA VAL A 77 -3.13 -11.14 -12.92
C VAL A 77 -4.48 -10.55 -13.32
N MET A 78 -4.56 -9.24 -13.56
CA MET A 78 -5.77 -8.58 -14.06
C MET A 78 -6.12 -9.02 -15.50
N GLY A 79 -5.12 -9.30 -16.33
CA GLY A 79 -5.29 -9.83 -17.68
C GLY A 79 -5.93 -11.22 -17.73
N MET A 80 -5.93 -11.97 -16.62
CA MET A 80 -6.68 -13.23 -16.50
C MET A 80 -8.18 -13.01 -16.21
N GLY A 81 -8.63 -11.74 -16.10
CA GLY A 81 -10.04 -11.37 -15.92
C GLY A 81 -10.65 -11.71 -14.56
N SER A 82 -9.85 -12.22 -13.60
CA SER A 82 -10.37 -12.68 -12.32
C SER A 82 -10.07 -11.69 -11.19
N THR A 83 -11.11 -10.98 -10.74
CA THR A 83 -11.08 -10.14 -9.53
C THR A 83 -10.61 -10.93 -8.31
N ALA A 84 -10.99 -12.21 -8.23
CA ALA A 84 -10.59 -13.11 -7.15
C ALA A 84 -9.06 -13.35 -7.12
N GLY A 85 -8.39 -13.37 -8.28
CA GLY A 85 -6.94 -13.55 -8.37
C GLY A 85 -6.16 -12.39 -7.73
N ILE A 86 -6.62 -11.16 -7.93
CA ILE A 86 -6.01 -9.95 -7.35
C ILE A 86 -6.19 -9.94 -5.84
N ILE A 87 -7.39 -10.29 -5.37
CA ILE A 87 -7.72 -10.41 -3.94
C ILE A 87 -6.81 -11.45 -3.29
N ALA A 88 -6.77 -12.66 -3.86
CA ALA A 88 -5.96 -13.75 -3.33
C ALA A 88 -4.48 -13.38 -3.27
N TRP A 89 -3.93 -12.74 -4.31
CA TRP A 89 -2.54 -12.31 -4.34
C TRP A 89 -2.21 -11.21 -3.32
N LYS A 90 -3.04 -10.16 -3.23
CA LYS A 90 -2.85 -9.08 -2.24
C LYS A 90 -2.97 -9.62 -0.82
N LEU A 91 -3.95 -10.48 -0.55
CA LEU A 91 -4.11 -11.11 0.76
C LEU A 91 -2.95 -12.04 1.10
N ALA A 92 -2.50 -12.88 0.15
CA ALA A 92 -1.40 -13.79 0.38
C ALA A 92 -0.10 -13.06 0.76
N THR A 93 0.25 -12.00 0.02
CA THR A 93 1.47 -11.22 0.29
C THR A 93 1.37 -10.44 1.61
N THR A 94 0.19 -9.87 1.90
CA THR A 94 -0.08 -9.15 3.16
C THR A 94 0.00 -10.09 4.36
N LEU A 95 -0.70 -11.23 4.31
CA LEU A 95 -0.71 -12.22 5.38
C LEU A 95 0.67 -12.85 5.58
N LEU A 96 1.43 -13.08 4.51
CA LEU A 96 2.79 -13.57 4.60
C LEU A 96 3.69 -12.56 5.35
N GLY A 97 3.64 -11.28 4.96
CA GLY A 97 4.43 -10.22 5.61
C GLY A 97 4.07 -10.03 7.09
N LEU A 98 2.77 -9.96 7.40
CA LEU A 98 2.26 -9.87 8.76
C LEU A 98 2.57 -11.13 9.58
N GLY A 99 2.53 -12.31 8.95
CA GLY A 99 2.86 -13.59 9.56
C GLY A 99 4.33 -13.69 9.98
N ILE A 100 5.24 -13.21 9.14
CA ILE A 100 6.67 -13.13 9.46
C ILE A 100 6.89 -12.20 10.66
N LEU A 101 6.29 -11.01 10.65
CA LEU A 101 6.37 -10.06 11.77
C LEU A 101 5.74 -10.62 13.05
N TYR A 102 4.64 -11.35 12.93
CA TYR A 102 3.98 -12.01 14.05
C TYR A 102 4.87 -13.09 14.69
N HIS A 103 5.62 -13.84 13.89
CA HIS A 103 6.57 -14.83 14.39
C HIS A 103 7.76 -14.14 15.08
N LEU A 104 8.23 -13.02 14.54
CA LEU A 104 9.35 -12.24 15.06
C LEU A 104 8.98 -11.27 16.20
N ARG A 105 7.71 -11.22 16.64
CA ARG A 105 7.14 -10.21 17.57
C ARG A 105 7.88 -10.05 18.91
N HIS A 106 8.68 -11.03 19.31
CA HIS A 106 9.47 -10.98 20.54
C HIS A 106 10.82 -10.25 20.37
N THR A 107 11.19 -9.89 19.15
CA THR A 107 12.44 -9.18 18.82
C THR A 107 12.21 -7.67 18.79
N ARG A 108 13.26 -6.88 19.06
CA ARG A 108 13.21 -5.41 18.90
C ARG A 108 13.01 -5.00 17.44
N HIS A 109 13.61 -5.75 16.52
CA HIS A 109 13.52 -5.51 15.08
C HIS A 109 12.08 -5.62 14.56
N ALA A 110 11.26 -6.53 15.10
CA ALA A 110 9.86 -6.66 14.70
C ALA A 110 9.01 -5.45 15.09
N GLU A 111 9.34 -4.74 16.17
CA GLU A 111 8.64 -3.52 16.56
C GLU A 111 8.88 -2.40 15.55
N ILE A 112 10.14 -2.20 15.15
CA ILE A 112 10.50 -1.24 14.10
C ILE A 112 9.83 -1.65 12.77
N GLY A 113 9.92 -2.93 12.39
CA GLY A 113 9.29 -3.43 11.17
C GLY A 113 7.78 -3.21 11.15
N ALA A 114 7.09 -3.46 12.27
CA ALA A 114 5.65 -3.23 12.38
C ALA A 114 5.28 -1.75 12.27
N TRP A 115 6.06 -0.84 12.88
CA TRP A 115 5.89 0.60 12.70
C TRP A 115 6.11 1.06 11.26
N VAL A 116 7.14 0.52 10.59
CA VAL A 116 7.42 0.84 9.19
C VAL A 116 6.26 0.38 8.30
N VAL A 117 5.80 -0.87 8.45
CA VAL A 117 4.66 -1.38 7.67
C VAL A 117 3.40 -0.55 7.92
N PHE A 118 3.09 -0.27 9.18
CA PHE A 118 1.94 0.57 9.54
C PHE A 118 2.05 1.98 8.93
N GLY A 119 3.23 2.60 9.01
CA GLY A 119 3.48 3.93 8.46
C GLY A 119 3.33 3.96 6.93
N VAL A 120 3.89 2.97 6.23
CA VAL A 120 3.77 2.84 4.77
C VAL A 120 2.30 2.66 4.35
N LEU A 121 1.56 1.79 5.03
CA LEU A 121 0.13 1.59 4.74
C LEU A 121 -0.69 2.85 5.00
N THR A 122 -0.40 3.57 6.09
CA THR A 122 -1.06 4.83 6.41
C THR A 122 -0.78 5.90 5.35
N ALA A 123 0.48 6.04 4.92
CA ALA A 123 0.86 6.97 3.87
C ALA A 123 0.17 6.63 2.54
N LEU A 124 0.08 5.34 2.22
CA LEU A 124 -0.64 4.86 1.04
C LEU A 124 -2.13 5.19 1.13
N SER A 125 -2.77 5.01 2.29
CA SER A 125 -4.18 5.40 2.50
C SER A 125 -4.40 6.90 2.33
N ILE A 126 -3.49 7.75 2.83
CA ILE A 126 -3.56 9.21 2.62
C ILE A 126 -3.43 9.55 1.14
N HIS A 127 -2.49 8.91 0.44
CA HIS A 127 -2.33 9.11 -1.00
C HIS A 127 -3.62 8.76 -1.77
N TRP A 128 -4.26 7.66 -1.39
CA TRP A 128 -5.53 7.24 -1.96
C TRP A 128 -6.67 8.24 -1.72
N LEU A 129 -6.73 8.85 -0.54
CA LEU A 129 -7.72 9.89 -0.25
C LEU A 129 -7.54 11.09 -1.19
N ASN A 130 -6.32 11.58 -1.33
CA ASN A 130 -6.00 12.70 -2.23
C ASN A 130 -6.26 12.34 -3.70
N TYR A 131 -5.91 11.12 -4.12
CA TYR A 131 -6.18 10.65 -5.47
C TYR A 131 -7.68 10.60 -5.76
N THR A 132 -8.48 10.11 -4.81
CA THR A 132 -9.93 10.02 -4.96
C THR A 132 -10.55 11.40 -5.12
N GLU A 133 -10.10 12.39 -4.34
CA GLU A 133 -10.56 13.78 -4.47
C GLU A 133 -10.26 14.37 -5.85
N LEU A 134 -9.05 14.15 -6.37
CA LEU A 134 -8.64 14.56 -7.71
C LEU A 134 -9.50 13.89 -8.80
N VAL A 135 -9.72 12.57 -8.69
CA VAL A 135 -10.54 11.83 -9.64
C VAL A 135 -12.00 12.26 -9.58
N THR A 136 -12.57 12.55 -8.41
CA THR A 136 -13.95 13.06 -8.33
C THR A 136 -14.10 14.44 -8.97
N THR A 137 -13.06 15.27 -8.93
CA THR A 137 -13.09 16.64 -9.47
C THR A 137 -12.87 16.66 -10.99
N LEU A 138 -11.98 15.80 -11.50
CA LEU A 138 -11.59 15.75 -12.92
C LEU A 138 -12.19 14.57 -13.69
N GLY A 139 -13.00 13.73 -13.03
CA GLY A 139 -13.30 12.37 -13.48
C GLY A 139 -13.90 12.27 -14.87
N SER A 140 -14.80 13.20 -15.23
CA SER A 140 -15.46 13.18 -16.54
C SER A 140 -14.52 13.50 -17.70
N GLU A 141 -13.56 14.41 -17.52
CA GLU A 141 -12.58 14.74 -18.55
C GLU A 141 -11.40 13.75 -18.55
N TYR A 142 -10.97 13.32 -17.37
CA TYR A 142 -9.86 12.39 -17.21
C TYR A 142 -10.20 11.00 -17.77
N GLN A 143 -11.40 10.47 -17.50
CA GLN A 143 -11.87 9.21 -18.10
C GLN A 143 -12.01 9.31 -19.61
N ARG A 144 -12.51 10.43 -20.13
CA ARG A 144 -12.68 10.63 -21.57
C ARG A 144 -11.33 10.68 -22.29
N THR A 145 -10.33 11.29 -21.67
CA THR A 145 -8.96 11.37 -22.21
C THR A 145 -8.26 10.02 -22.14
N LEU A 146 -8.41 9.28 -21.04
CA LEU A 146 -7.84 7.93 -20.90
C LEU A 146 -8.51 6.89 -21.79
N ALA A 147 -9.83 6.95 -21.97
CA ALA A 147 -10.54 6.06 -22.90
C ALA A 147 -10.18 6.34 -24.37
N MET A 148 -9.73 7.56 -24.69
CA MET A 148 -9.20 7.93 -26.01
C MET A 148 -7.71 7.64 -26.17
N SER A 149 -6.97 7.49 -25.06
CA SER A 149 -5.58 7.02 -25.11
C SER A 149 -5.56 5.50 -25.11
N ASP A 150 -5.18 4.89 -26.23
CA ASP A 150 -4.86 3.45 -26.32
C ASP A 150 -3.58 3.13 -25.50
N ASP A 151 -3.53 3.49 -24.22
CA ASP A 151 -2.41 3.17 -23.34
C ASP A 151 -2.53 1.69 -22.92
N PRO A 152 -1.57 0.83 -23.30
CA PRO A 152 -1.59 -0.59 -22.96
C PRO A 152 -1.51 -0.87 -21.44
N ARG A 153 -1.32 0.16 -20.61
CA ARG A 153 -1.30 0.05 -19.15
C ARG A 153 -2.67 0.22 -18.51
N TYR A 154 -3.65 0.69 -19.26
CA TYR A 154 -5.00 0.89 -18.77
C TYR A 154 -5.73 -0.44 -18.69
N VAL A 155 -6.30 -0.76 -17.52
CA VAL A 155 -7.05 -1.99 -17.30
C VAL A 155 -8.39 -1.67 -16.64
N MET A 156 -9.47 -2.20 -17.23
CA MET A 156 -10.80 -2.25 -16.62
C MET A 156 -11.17 -3.70 -16.34
N LEU A 157 -11.61 -3.98 -15.12
CA LEU A 157 -12.32 -5.23 -14.85
C LEU A 157 -13.75 -5.02 -15.35
N GLY A 158 -14.11 -5.67 -16.46
CA GLY A 158 -15.47 -5.61 -16.99
C GLY A 158 -16.51 -6.05 -15.95
N PRO A 159 -17.77 -5.60 -16.07
CA PRO A 159 -18.84 -6.11 -15.22
C PRO A 159 -18.93 -7.64 -15.36
N GLN A 160 -19.00 -8.32 -14.22
CA GLN A 160 -19.27 -9.77 -14.14
C GLN A 160 -20.73 -10.02 -14.56
#